data_AF-A0A8S3VDA7-F1
#
_entry.id   AF-A0A8S3VDA7-F1
#
_cell.length_a   1.000
_cell.length_b   1.000
_cell.length_c   1.000
_cell.angle_alpha   90.00
_cell.angle_beta   90.00
_cell.angle_gamma   90.00
#
_symmetry.space_group_name_H-M   'P 1'
#
loop_
_entity.id
_entity.type
_entity.pdbx_description
1 polymer ?
#
loop_
_entity_poly.entity_id
_entity_poly.type
_entity_poly.pdbx_seq_one_letter_code
_entity_poly.pdbx_strand_id
1 'polypeptide(L)'
;MAEKPSISDSYKLPIPQSIPDAVDEITSNSPLVTATPADLDDNKKRWLVVGICLHSIIAPALRNYIKAKCDYTIKDAVELSKLFQPTYMAHYTGFDETCETNALLELFINIDKFAPDVRTDAAEVRRHLRNRWAHCDFSEWGAAKYSNAFSLMEKFVLDMNLSSNEENQTIGKLKKWEINGEQFLSGTTVGFELFNELRQQTCVLGEYARQIATGTDDNFTRINNELEKIQILLINSIDQLQKDLEEIDKRVKAQDKIIENQHTQLGKFAQCEIELWREQEVMFVETPVVKDILQIIESKHSVLIVGTWYW
;
A
#
# COMPACT_ATOMS: atom_id res chain seq x y z
N MET A 1 26.69 43.36 -14.73
CA MET A 1 27.07 41.95 -14.57
C MET A 1 26.80 41.58 -13.13
N ALA A 2 25.74 40.82 -12.89
CA ALA A 2 25.44 40.23 -11.59
C ALA A 2 25.22 38.74 -11.85
N GLU A 3 26.15 37.91 -11.39
CA GLU A 3 26.07 36.46 -11.46
C GLU A 3 24.88 35.97 -10.63
N LYS A 4 24.01 35.17 -11.26
CA LYS A 4 22.98 34.39 -10.57
C LYS A 4 23.66 33.17 -9.90
N PRO A 5 23.31 32.81 -8.66
CA PRO A 5 23.90 31.64 -8.01
C PRO A 5 23.39 30.34 -8.66
N SER A 6 24.32 29.40 -8.85
CA SER A 6 24.06 28.02 -9.23
C SER A 6 23.21 27.31 -8.18
N ILE A 7 22.00 26.89 -8.55
CA ILE A 7 21.14 26.04 -7.72
C ILE A 7 21.54 24.59 -8.03
N SER A 8 22.61 24.09 -7.41
CA SER A 8 23.02 22.68 -7.56
C SER A 8 23.30 21.93 -6.27
N ASP A 9 23.22 22.55 -5.08
CA ASP A 9 23.65 21.88 -3.84
C ASP A 9 22.64 21.91 -2.67
N SER A 10 21.41 22.39 -2.86
CA SER A 10 20.53 22.73 -1.72
C SER A 10 19.30 21.85 -1.53
N TYR A 11 19.32 20.53 -1.72
CA TYR A 11 18.23 19.65 -1.25
C TYR A 11 18.67 18.25 -0.78
N LYS A 12 19.89 18.10 -0.26
CA LYS A 12 20.15 16.98 0.65
C LYS A 12 19.68 17.39 2.04
N LEU A 13 18.40 17.17 2.33
CA LEU A 13 17.91 17.21 3.70
C LEU A 13 18.73 16.18 4.49
N PRO A 14 19.47 16.59 5.54
CA PRO A 14 20.14 15.64 6.41
C PRO A 14 19.09 14.71 7.00
N ILE A 15 19.37 13.41 7.00
CA ILE A 15 18.55 12.45 7.75
C ILE A 15 18.46 13.00 9.19
N PRO A 16 17.24 13.24 9.71
CA PRO A 16 17.08 13.72 11.08
C PRO A 16 17.83 12.77 12.04
N GLN A 17 18.67 13.31 12.92
CA GLN A 17 19.47 12.49 13.86
C GLN A 17 18.60 11.56 14.74
N SER A 18 17.30 11.85 14.85
CA SER A 18 16.32 10.99 15.50
C SER A 18 16.16 9.61 14.85
N ILE A 19 16.60 9.40 13.60
CA ILE A 19 16.50 8.11 12.91
C ILE A 19 17.70 7.20 13.23
N PRO A 20 18.97 7.65 13.11
CA PRO A 20 20.12 6.89 13.62
C PRO A 20 19.98 6.53 15.10
N ASP A 21 19.56 7.49 15.94
CA ASP A 21 19.38 7.25 17.37
C ASP A 21 18.29 6.22 17.66
N ALA A 22 17.19 6.23 16.88
CA ALA A 22 16.13 5.21 16.98
C ALA A 22 16.60 3.84 16.47
N VAL A 23 17.45 3.79 15.44
CA VAL A 23 18.03 2.53 14.94
C VAL A 23 19.02 1.97 15.96
N ASP A 24 19.87 2.79 16.57
CA ASP A 24 20.80 2.36 17.62
C ASP A 24 20.05 1.96 18.91
N GLU A 25 18.94 2.63 19.24
CA GLU A 25 18.05 2.24 20.35
C GLU A 25 17.33 0.91 20.07
N ILE A 26 16.88 0.66 18.84
CA ILE A 26 16.29 -0.63 18.43
C ILE A 26 17.34 -1.75 18.43
N THR A 27 18.57 -1.44 17.99
CA THR A 27 19.69 -2.40 17.94
C THR A 27 20.26 -2.68 19.33
N SER A 28 20.23 -1.70 20.24
CA SER A 28 20.68 -1.83 21.63
C SER A 28 19.63 -2.42 22.57
N ASN A 29 18.33 -2.28 22.27
CA ASN A 29 17.23 -2.84 23.06
C ASN A 29 16.80 -4.24 22.63
N SER A 30 17.43 -4.83 21.61
CA SER A 30 17.37 -6.27 21.38
C SER A 30 18.60 -6.92 22.03
N PRO A 31 18.48 -7.50 23.24
CA PRO A 31 19.50 -8.42 23.67
C PRO A 31 19.45 -9.57 22.68
N LEU A 32 20.47 -9.71 21.83
CA LEU A 32 20.80 -10.99 21.21
C LEU A 32 21.38 -11.90 22.31
N VAL A 33 20.62 -12.10 23.38
CA VAL A 33 20.78 -13.23 24.27
C VAL A 33 20.24 -14.38 23.45
N THR A 34 21.14 -15.22 22.95
CA THR A 34 20.79 -16.53 22.39
C THR A 34 20.15 -17.34 23.51
N ALA A 35 18.84 -17.13 23.72
CA ALA A 35 18.05 -17.88 24.67
C ALA A 35 18.17 -19.34 24.27
N THR A 36 18.65 -20.16 25.19
CA THR A 36 18.63 -21.60 24.96
C THR A 36 17.16 -22.05 24.98
N PRO A 37 16.76 -23.13 24.26
CA PRO A 37 15.38 -23.61 24.28
C PRO A 37 14.82 -23.87 25.69
N ALA A 38 15.72 -24.12 26.66
CA ALA A 38 15.40 -24.27 28.08
C ALA A 38 14.85 -22.98 28.74
N ASP A 39 15.26 -21.81 28.24
CA ASP A 39 14.89 -20.49 28.78
C ASP A 39 13.52 -19.99 28.29
N LEU A 40 12.85 -20.75 27.40
CA LEU A 40 11.52 -20.43 26.92
C LEU A 40 10.48 -20.67 28.02
N ASP A 41 9.55 -19.72 28.19
CA ASP A 41 8.34 -19.96 28.98
C ASP A 41 7.44 -21.02 28.32
N ASP A 42 6.57 -21.62 29.11
CA ASP A 42 5.74 -22.74 28.66
C ASP A 42 4.85 -22.39 27.47
N ASN A 43 4.38 -21.14 27.38
CA ASN A 43 3.53 -20.73 26.26
C ASN A 43 4.33 -20.62 24.96
N LYS A 44 5.56 -20.09 25.02
CA LYS A 44 6.49 -20.10 23.87
C LYS A 44 6.86 -21.53 23.45
N LYS A 45 7.09 -22.43 24.41
CA LYS A 45 7.33 -23.85 24.13
C LYS A 45 6.15 -24.50 23.41
N ARG A 46 4.93 -24.30 23.90
CA ARG A 46 3.68 -24.79 23.28
C ARG A 46 3.49 -24.27 21.86
N TRP A 47 3.70 -22.96 21.67
CA TRP A 47 3.67 -22.33 20.33
C TRP A 47 4.67 -22.99 19.38
N LEU A 48 5.90 -23.24 19.84
CA LEU A 48 6.95 -23.83 19.03
C LEU A 48 6.64 -25.30 18.68
N VAL A 49 6.18 -26.10 19.64
CA VAL A 49 5.78 -27.51 19.40
C VAL A 49 4.67 -27.61 18.37
N VAL A 50 3.64 -26.76 18.47
CA VAL A 50 2.55 -26.76 17.48
C VAL A 50 3.06 -26.35 16.11
N GLY A 51 3.94 -25.34 16.04
CA GLY A 51 4.63 -24.96 14.81
C GLY A 51 5.39 -26.11 14.18
N ILE A 52 6.17 -26.85 14.96
CA ILE A 52 6.90 -28.03 14.52
C ILE A 52 5.93 -29.06 13.94
N CYS A 53 4.86 -29.42 14.66
CA CYS A 53 3.90 -30.43 14.20
C CYS A 53 3.19 -30.03 12.90
N LEU A 54 2.83 -28.75 12.75
CA LEU A 54 2.22 -28.23 11.52
C LEU A 54 3.12 -28.41 10.29
N HIS A 55 4.44 -28.26 10.46
CA HIS A 55 5.40 -28.30 9.34
C HIS A 55 6.03 -29.68 9.13
N SER A 56 6.36 -30.42 10.19
CA SER A 56 7.08 -31.70 10.10
C SER A 56 6.15 -32.92 10.08
N ILE A 57 4.87 -32.76 10.45
CA ILE A 57 3.90 -33.87 10.51
C ILE A 57 2.73 -33.60 9.57
N ILE A 58 2.02 -32.48 9.74
CA ILE A 58 0.81 -32.20 8.97
C ILE A 58 1.12 -31.88 7.51
N ALA A 59 2.07 -30.99 7.22
CA ALA A 59 2.40 -30.65 5.83
C ALA A 59 2.80 -31.88 4.98
N PRO A 60 3.69 -32.78 5.43
CA PRO A 60 4.00 -34.00 4.69
C PRO A 60 2.78 -34.89 4.45
N ALA A 61 1.91 -35.07 5.45
CA ALA A 61 0.68 -35.84 5.29
C ALA A 61 -0.24 -35.23 4.22
N LEU A 62 -0.39 -33.90 4.22
CA LEU A 62 -1.16 -33.17 3.22
C LEU A 62 -0.59 -33.33 1.81
N ARG A 63 0.73 -33.20 1.64
CA ARG A 63 1.39 -33.40 0.33
C ARG A 63 1.12 -34.79 -0.23
N ASN A 64 1.28 -35.82 0.61
CA ASN A 64 1.06 -37.21 0.19
C ASN A 64 -0.40 -37.45 -0.18
N TYR A 65 -1.34 -36.93 0.61
CA TYR A 65 -2.77 -37.05 0.33
C TYR A 65 -3.15 -36.39 -1.01
N ILE A 66 -2.69 -35.16 -1.23
CA ILE A 66 -2.90 -34.44 -2.50
C ILE A 66 -2.32 -35.26 -3.65
N LYS A 67 -1.07 -35.71 -3.54
CA LYS A 67 -0.41 -36.50 -4.58
C LYS A 67 -1.17 -37.78 -4.94
N ALA A 68 -1.86 -38.40 -3.99
CA ALA A 68 -2.64 -39.63 -4.21
C ALA A 68 -4.05 -39.39 -4.80
N LYS A 69 -4.66 -38.22 -4.56
CA LYS A 69 -6.05 -37.91 -4.97
C LYS A 69 -6.15 -37.07 -6.24
N CYS A 70 -5.07 -36.39 -6.58
CA CYS A 70 -5.01 -35.45 -7.67
C CYS A 70 -4.38 -36.11 -8.91
N ASP A 71 -5.21 -36.63 -9.82
CA ASP A 71 -4.77 -37.02 -11.17
C ASP A 71 -5.03 -35.87 -12.13
N TYR A 72 -4.04 -35.00 -12.39
CA TYR A 72 -4.23 -33.87 -13.30
C TYR A 72 -3.12 -33.74 -14.34
N THR A 73 -3.56 -33.81 -15.59
CA THR A 73 -2.99 -33.04 -16.70
C THR A 73 -3.37 -31.56 -16.54
N ILE A 74 -2.76 -30.91 -15.56
CA ILE A 74 -2.39 -29.49 -15.58
C ILE A 74 -0.87 -29.56 -15.66
N LYS A 75 -0.21 -28.77 -16.54
CA LYS A 75 1.24 -28.94 -16.77
C LYS A 75 2.06 -28.85 -15.47
N ASP A 76 1.54 -28.15 -14.45
CA ASP A 76 2.04 -28.19 -13.09
C ASP A 76 0.92 -27.92 -12.06
N ALA A 77 0.70 -28.83 -11.12
CA ALA A 77 -0.30 -28.67 -10.06
C ALA A 77 0.12 -27.60 -9.02
N VAL A 78 1.39 -27.18 -9.05
CA VAL A 78 1.94 -26.03 -8.31
C VAL A 78 1.37 -24.71 -8.82
N GLU A 79 1.20 -24.55 -10.13
CA GLU A 79 0.60 -23.33 -10.70
C GLU A 79 -0.86 -23.17 -10.28
N LEU A 80 -1.59 -24.29 -10.19
CA LEU A 80 -2.97 -24.29 -9.70
C LEU A 80 -3.03 -23.83 -8.24
N SER A 81 -2.15 -24.32 -7.37
CA SER A 81 -2.15 -23.91 -5.97
C SER A 81 -1.67 -22.47 -5.77
N LYS A 82 -0.86 -21.91 -6.68
CA LYS A 82 -0.47 -20.49 -6.66
C LYS A 82 -1.64 -19.55 -6.93
N LEU A 83 -2.71 -20.00 -7.61
CA LEU A 83 -3.91 -19.18 -7.86
C LEU A 83 -4.71 -18.88 -6.60
N PHE A 84 -4.61 -19.72 -5.57
CA PHE A 84 -5.33 -19.52 -4.32
C PHE A 84 -4.58 -18.60 -3.36
N GLN A 85 -3.25 -18.48 -3.50
CA GLN A 85 -2.39 -17.68 -2.64
C GLN A 85 -2.21 -16.23 -3.13
N PRO A 86 -2.04 -15.25 -2.22
CA PRO A 86 -1.51 -13.94 -2.59
C PRO A 86 -0.14 -14.06 -3.28
N THR A 87 0.15 -13.18 -4.24
CA THR A 87 1.34 -13.28 -5.11
C THR A 87 2.67 -13.28 -4.34
N TYR A 88 2.71 -12.70 -3.13
CA TYR A 88 3.88 -12.65 -2.25
C TYR A 88 4.07 -13.94 -1.39
N MET A 89 3.14 -14.88 -1.43
CA MET A 89 3.25 -16.21 -0.77
C MET A 89 3.40 -17.35 -1.79
N ALA A 90 3.37 -17.04 -3.08
CA ALA A 90 3.39 -18.00 -4.18
C ALA A 90 4.82 -18.41 -4.63
N HIS A 91 5.76 -18.56 -3.69
CA HIS A 91 7.20 -18.74 -3.98
C HIS A 91 7.68 -20.20 -4.10
N TYR A 92 6.81 -21.19 -3.99
CA TYR A 92 7.19 -22.61 -4.03
C TYR A 92 7.31 -23.18 -5.44
N THR A 93 8.15 -24.19 -5.61
CA THR A 93 8.47 -24.81 -6.91
C THR A 93 7.79 -26.16 -7.12
N GLY A 94 7.18 -26.72 -6.08
CA GLY A 94 6.67 -28.09 -6.05
C GLY A 94 5.68 -28.29 -4.90
N PHE A 95 4.89 -29.37 -4.90
CA PHE A 95 4.29 -29.91 -3.67
C PHE A 95 5.31 -30.72 -2.88
N ASP A 96 6.47 -30.13 -2.67
CA ASP A 96 7.61 -30.63 -1.92
C ASP A 96 7.88 -29.68 -0.74
N GLU A 97 9.01 -29.83 -0.07
CA GLU A 97 9.39 -29.06 1.10
C GLU A 97 9.31 -27.53 0.91
N THR A 98 9.34 -27.03 -0.33
CA THR A 98 9.21 -25.60 -0.63
C THR A 98 7.78 -25.05 -0.47
N CYS A 99 6.75 -25.90 -0.51
CA CYS A 99 5.35 -25.46 -0.47
C CYS A 99 4.81 -25.34 0.95
N GLU A 100 4.45 -24.14 1.39
CA GLU A 100 3.99 -23.92 2.75
C GLU A 100 2.68 -24.65 3.10
N THR A 101 2.52 -24.99 4.39
CA THR A 101 1.28 -25.56 4.93
C THR A 101 0.06 -24.71 4.60
N ASN A 102 0.20 -23.38 4.52
CA ASN A 102 -0.90 -22.48 4.15
C ASN A 102 -1.44 -22.72 2.74
N ALA A 103 -0.53 -22.91 1.78
CA ALA A 103 -0.85 -23.14 0.38
C ALA A 103 -1.56 -24.48 0.21
N LEU A 104 -1.10 -25.50 0.94
CA LEU A 104 -1.79 -26.78 1.01
C LEU A 104 -3.20 -26.60 1.58
N LEU A 105 -3.34 -25.95 2.74
CA LEU A 105 -4.66 -25.76 3.38
C LEU A 105 -5.65 -25.00 2.49
N GLU A 106 -5.23 -23.98 1.73
CA GLU A 106 -6.15 -23.33 0.78
C GLU A 106 -6.59 -24.23 -0.35
N LEU A 107 -5.70 -25.08 -0.85
CA LEU A 107 -6.04 -26.03 -1.89
C LEU A 107 -7.17 -26.94 -1.42
N PHE A 108 -7.07 -27.45 -0.19
CA PHE A 108 -8.11 -28.26 0.41
C PHE A 108 -9.43 -27.50 0.52
N ILE A 109 -9.41 -26.27 1.03
CA ILE A 109 -10.63 -25.48 1.25
C ILE A 109 -11.37 -25.18 -0.06
N ASN A 110 -10.63 -24.85 -1.13
CA ASN A 110 -11.22 -24.30 -2.36
C ASN A 110 -11.50 -25.34 -3.45
N ILE A 111 -10.94 -26.55 -3.39
CA ILE A 111 -11.21 -27.60 -4.38
C ILE A 111 -12.39 -28.48 -3.93
N ASP A 112 -13.45 -28.49 -4.74
CA ASP A 112 -14.68 -29.25 -4.51
C ASP A 112 -14.54 -30.77 -4.55
N LYS A 113 -13.47 -31.30 -5.16
CA LYS A 113 -13.13 -32.73 -5.15
C LYS A 113 -12.80 -33.28 -3.76
N PHE A 114 -12.46 -32.43 -2.79
CA PHE A 114 -12.22 -32.86 -1.42
C PHE A 114 -13.54 -32.98 -0.64
N ALA A 115 -13.63 -34.01 0.21
CA ALA A 115 -14.83 -34.28 1.00
C ALA A 115 -15.21 -33.04 1.86
N PRO A 116 -16.50 -32.72 2.03
CA PRO A 116 -16.94 -31.55 2.79
C PRO A 116 -16.33 -31.44 4.19
N ASP A 117 -16.19 -32.56 4.89
CA ASP A 117 -15.61 -32.61 6.24
C ASP A 117 -14.12 -32.25 6.22
N VAL A 118 -13.35 -32.81 5.27
CA VAL A 118 -11.93 -32.47 5.06
C VAL A 118 -11.74 -30.98 4.76
N ARG A 119 -12.62 -30.39 3.94
CA ARG A 119 -12.54 -28.95 3.62
C ARG A 119 -12.84 -28.08 4.83
N THR A 120 -13.83 -28.49 5.62
CA THR A 120 -14.23 -27.81 6.87
C THR A 120 -13.10 -27.85 7.88
N ASP A 121 -12.50 -29.02 8.08
CA ASP A 121 -11.41 -29.21 9.03
C ASP A 121 -10.12 -28.51 8.57
N ALA A 122 -9.82 -28.51 7.27
CA ALA A 122 -8.74 -27.70 6.71
C ALA A 122 -8.95 -26.19 6.99
N ALA A 123 -10.18 -25.69 6.88
CA ALA A 123 -10.52 -24.31 7.19
C ALA A 123 -10.30 -24.00 8.68
N GLU A 124 -10.68 -24.91 9.57
CA GLU A 124 -10.48 -24.75 11.01
C GLU A 124 -9.00 -24.82 11.40
N VAL A 125 -8.21 -25.76 10.84
CA VAL A 125 -6.75 -25.84 11.04
C VAL A 125 -6.09 -24.55 10.59
N ARG A 126 -6.46 -24.03 9.42
CA ARG A 126 -5.95 -22.77 8.91
C ARG A 126 -6.28 -21.61 9.86
N ARG A 127 -7.55 -21.46 10.23
CA ARG A 127 -8.07 -20.33 10.98
C ARG A 127 -7.55 -20.29 12.41
N HIS A 128 -7.58 -21.42 13.10
CA HIS A 128 -7.28 -21.50 14.53
C HIS A 128 -5.85 -21.86 14.86
N LEU A 129 -5.14 -22.56 13.96
CA LEU A 129 -3.77 -23.00 14.20
C LEU A 129 -2.78 -22.21 13.36
N ARG A 130 -2.73 -22.45 12.05
CA ARG A 130 -1.68 -21.86 11.19
C ARG A 130 -1.68 -20.34 11.28
N ASN A 131 -2.83 -19.69 11.10
CA ASN A 131 -2.89 -18.22 11.09
C ASN A 131 -2.56 -17.63 12.46
N ARG A 132 -3.09 -18.22 13.54
CA ARG A 132 -2.78 -17.78 14.91
C ARG A 132 -1.31 -17.97 15.25
N TRP A 133 -0.74 -19.10 14.84
CA TRP A 133 0.67 -19.42 15.00
C TRP A 133 1.56 -18.39 14.26
N ALA A 134 1.23 -18.04 13.02
CA ALA A 134 1.98 -17.07 12.22
C ALA A 134 1.94 -15.63 12.77
N HIS A 135 0.98 -15.31 13.66
CA HIS A 135 0.85 -14.00 14.29
C HIS A 135 1.53 -13.88 15.67
N CYS A 136 2.30 -14.90 16.10
CA CYS A 136 3.24 -14.88 17.24
C CYS A 136 2.75 -14.25 18.56
N ASP A 137 1.45 -14.31 18.85
CA ASP A 137 0.94 -13.94 20.18
C ASP A 137 1.13 -15.12 21.12
N PHE A 138 2.21 -15.15 21.89
CA PHE A 138 2.49 -16.29 22.77
C PHE A 138 1.47 -16.45 23.89
N SER A 139 0.78 -15.38 24.31
CA SER A 139 -0.11 -15.40 25.48
C SER A 139 -1.32 -16.32 25.29
N GLU A 140 -1.73 -16.55 24.05
CA GLU A 140 -2.88 -17.40 23.73
C GLU A 140 -2.58 -18.90 23.83
N TRP A 141 -1.29 -19.31 23.81
CA TRP A 141 -0.86 -20.71 23.72
C TRP A 141 -0.79 -21.41 25.08
N GLY A 142 -1.83 -21.21 25.91
CA GLY A 142 -2.00 -21.95 27.16
C GLY A 142 -2.33 -23.42 26.94
N ALA A 143 -2.27 -24.22 28.02
CA ALA A 143 -2.47 -25.67 27.98
C ALA A 143 -3.77 -26.12 27.27
N ALA A 144 -4.89 -25.41 27.50
CA ALA A 144 -6.16 -25.72 26.85
C ALA A 144 -6.11 -25.52 25.32
N LYS A 145 -5.50 -24.42 24.86
CA LYS A 145 -5.34 -24.16 23.43
C LYS A 145 -4.38 -25.16 22.79
N TYR A 146 -3.32 -25.52 23.50
CA TYR A 146 -2.36 -26.53 23.08
C TYR A 146 -3.03 -27.89 22.84
N SER A 147 -3.79 -28.42 23.82
CA SER A 147 -4.49 -29.70 23.66
C SER A 147 -5.57 -29.64 22.57
N ASN A 148 -6.31 -28.52 22.47
CA ASN A 148 -7.26 -28.31 21.40
C ASN A 148 -6.59 -28.31 20.02
N ALA A 149 -5.35 -27.79 19.90
CA ALA A 149 -4.61 -27.80 18.65
C ALA A 149 -4.29 -29.22 18.18
N PHE A 150 -3.84 -30.08 19.09
CA PHE A 150 -3.60 -31.49 18.77
C PHE A 150 -4.88 -32.22 18.43
N SER A 151 -5.96 -32.03 19.20
CA SER A 151 -7.27 -32.61 18.91
C SER A 151 -7.76 -32.24 17.50
N LEU A 152 -7.55 -30.98 17.10
CA LEU A 152 -7.98 -30.48 15.80
C LEU A 152 -7.10 -31.03 14.65
N MET A 153 -5.79 -31.15 14.86
CA MET A 153 -4.87 -31.79 13.91
C MET A 153 -5.16 -33.29 13.75
N GLU A 154 -5.43 -33.99 14.85
CA GLU A 154 -5.78 -35.42 14.83
C GLU A 154 -7.10 -35.65 14.08
N LYS A 155 -8.13 -34.86 14.41
CA LYS A 155 -9.41 -34.92 13.70
C LYS A 155 -9.23 -34.71 12.21
N PHE A 156 -8.46 -33.69 11.82
CA PHE A 156 -8.18 -33.42 10.42
C PHE A 156 -7.48 -34.60 9.72
N VAL A 157 -6.56 -35.29 10.39
CA VAL A 157 -5.90 -36.49 9.87
C VAL A 157 -6.86 -37.66 9.68
N LEU A 158 -7.78 -37.88 10.63
CA LEU A 158 -8.81 -38.92 10.54
C LEU A 158 -9.77 -38.65 9.37
N ASP A 159 -10.19 -37.38 9.19
CA ASP A 159 -11.12 -37.02 8.13
C ASP A 159 -10.49 -37.12 6.73
N MET A 160 -9.16 -37.01 6.62
CA MET A 160 -8.44 -37.25 5.36
C MET A 160 -8.59 -38.69 4.85
N ASN A 161 -9.04 -39.65 5.66
CA ASN A 161 -9.26 -41.05 5.26
C ASN A 161 -8.01 -41.64 4.57
N LEU A 162 -6.85 -41.49 5.23
CA LEU A 162 -5.56 -42.01 4.78
C LEU A 162 -5.54 -43.55 4.85
N SER A 163 -4.50 -44.19 4.32
CA SER A 163 -4.32 -45.62 4.60
C SER A 163 -4.13 -45.82 6.11
N SER A 164 -4.61 -46.93 6.66
CA SER A 164 -4.51 -47.19 8.10
C SER A 164 -3.07 -47.14 8.61
N ASN A 165 -2.07 -47.44 7.77
CA ASN A 165 -0.67 -47.32 8.15
C ASN A 165 -0.21 -45.86 8.25
N GLU A 166 -0.53 -45.02 7.25
CA GLU A 166 -0.16 -43.60 7.22
C GLU A 166 -0.89 -42.80 8.31
N GLU A 167 -2.17 -43.09 8.53
CA GLU A 167 -2.98 -42.48 9.57
C GLU A 167 -2.38 -42.76 10.95
N ASN A 168 -2.17 -44.05 11.27
CA ASN A 168 -1.60 -44.45 12.56
C ASN A 168 -0.19 -43.89 12.78
N GLN A 169 0.62 -43.82 11.71
CA GLN A 169 1.94 -43.20 11.79
C GLN A 169 1.85 -41.70 12.06
N THR A 170 0.94 -40.98 11.40
CA THR A 170 0.77 -39.54 11.54
C THR A 170 0.20 -39.18 12.92
N ILE A 171 -0.88 -39.85 13.33
CA ILE A 171 -1.48 -39.71 14.67
C ILE A 171 -0.46 -40.09 15.75
N GLY A 172 0.28 -41.17 15.57
CA GLY A 172 1.33 -41.59 16.50
C GLY A 172 2.42 -40.54 16.69
N LYS A 173 2.84 -39.87 15.61
CA LYS A 173 3.78 -38.74 15.68
C LYS A 173 3.16 -37.55 16.41
N LEU A 174 1.90 -37.19 16.12
CA LEU A 174 1.19 -36.11 16.82
C LEU A 174 1.12 -36.36 18.32
N LYS A 175 0.66 -37.54 18.76
CA LYS A 175 0.58 -37.91 20.17
C LYS A 175 1.93 -37.91 20.87
N LYS A 176 2.98 -38.37 20.19
CA LYS A 176 4.35 -38.33 20.72
C LYS A 176 4.77 -36.89 21.02
N TRP A 177 4.46 -35.95 20.12
CA TRP A 177 4.77 -34.53 20.31
C TRP A 177 3.85 -33.84 21.30
N GLU A 178 2.56 -34.19 21.36
CA GLU A 178 1.63 -33.65 22.36
C GLU A 178 2.13 -33.93 23.77
N ILE A 179 2.49 -35.19 24.05
CA ILE A 179 2.89 -35.67 25.37
C ILE A 179 4.29 -35.16 25.76
N ASN A 180 5.24 -35.19 24.82
CA ASN A 180 6.65 -35.00 25.15
C ASN A 180 7.25 -33.69 24.65
N GLY A 181 6.53 -32.91 23.83
CA GLY A 181 7.08 -31.74 23.14
C GLY A 181 7.64 -30.66 24.06
N GLU A 182 6.98 -30.37 25.18
CA GLU A 182 7.48 -29.40 26.18
C GLU A 182 8.77 -29.89 26.85
N GLN A 183 8.89 -31.20 27.11
CA GLN A 183 10.09 -31.81 27.66
C GLN A 183 11.24 -31.80 26.65
N PHE A 184 10.93 -32.06 25.37
CA PHE A 184 11.89 -32.02 24.28
C PHE A 184 12.58 -30.66 24.16
N LEU A 185 11.82 -29.57 24.34
CA LEU A 185 12.35 -28.21 24.31
C LEU A 185 13.05 -27.80 25.61
N SER A 186 12.78 -28.49 26.72
CA SER A 186 13.36 -28.18 28.03
C SER A 186 14.75 -28.80 28.27
N GLY A 187 15.33 -29.49 27.27
CA GLY A 187 16.71 -29.99 27.31
C GLY A 187 16.97 -31.12 28.31
N THR A 188 15.93 -31.64 28.96
CA THR A 188 16.04 -32.67 30.00
C THR A 188 16.13 -34.03 29.33
N THR A 189 17.37 -34.51 29.14
CA THR A 189 17.77 -35.83 28.61
C THR A 189 16.84 -36.42 27.55
N VAL A 190 17.12 -36.08 26.30
CA VAL A 190 16.47 -36.69 25.15
C VAL A 190 17.52 -37.48 24.39
N GLY A 191 17.27 -38.77 24.11
CA GLY A 191 18.24 -39.65 23.44
C GLY A 191 18.80 -39.07 22.14
N PHE A 192 20.05 -39.43 21.80
CA PHE A 192 20.85 -38.84 20.71
C PHE A 192 20.12 -38.76 19.35
N GLU A 193 19.29 -39.75 19.02
CA GLU A 193 18.49 -39.76 17.79
C GLU A 193 17.40 -38.68 17.76
N LEU A 194 16.76 -38.43 18.90
CA LEU A 194 15.73 -37.43 19.01
C LEU A 194 16.32 -36.01 19.09
N PHE A 195 17.54 -35.85 19.61
CA PHE A 195 18.30 -34.60 19.50
C PHE A 195 18.64 -34.25 18.04
N ASN A 196 19.00 -35.24 17.22
CA ASN A 196 19.25 -35.02 15.79
C ASN A 196 17.98 -34.65 15.03
N GLU A 197 16.84 -35.30 15.32
CA GLU A 197 15.53 -34.96 14.74
C GLU A 197 15.11 -33.54 15.14
N LEU A 198 15.20 -33.17 16.42
CA LEU A 198 14.93 -31.80 16.89
C LEU A 198 15.83 -30.77 16.23
N ARG A 199 17.13 -31.06 16.11
CA ARG A 199 18.09 -30.17 15.46
C ARG A 199 17.76 -29.98 13.99
N GLN A 200 17.42 -31.05 13.28
CA GLN A 200 17.05 -30.98 11.86
C GLN A 200 15.77 -30.18 11.66
N GLN A 201 14.72 -30.45 12.44
CA GLN A 201 13.45 -29.72 12.35
C GLN A 201 13.60 -28.24 12.74
N THR A 202 14.42 -27.93 13.74
CA THR A 202 14.73 -26.53 14.13
C THR A 202 15.52 -25.83 13.03
N CYS A 203 16.40 -26.53 12.32
CA CYS A 203 17.16 -25.98 11.20
C CYS A 203 16.25 -25.59 10.02
N VAL A 204 15.33 -26.49 9.64
CA VAL A 204 14.33 -26.24 8.58
C VAL A 204 13.43 -25.05 8.95
N LEU A 205 12.96 -24.98 10.20
CA LEU A 205 12.16 -23.86 10.67
C LEU A 205 12.96 -22.54 10.68
N GLY A 206 14.25 -22.60 11.03
CA GLY A 206 15.16 -21.45 11.01
C GLY A 206 15.43 -20.93 9.60
N GLU A 207 15.52 -21.81 8.60
CA GLU A 207 15.64 -21.42 7.18
C GLU A 207 14.35 -20.78 6.68
N TYR A 208 13.20 -21.35 7.04
CA TYR A 208 11.89 -20.80 6.71
C TYR A 208 11.66 -19.40 7.29
N ALA A 209 11.94 -19.21 8.58
CA ALA A 209 11.87 -17.89 9.22
C ALA A 209 12.80 -16.88 8.55
N ARG A 210 13.98 -17.32 8.10
CA ARG A 210 14.93 -16.49 7.35
C ARG A 210 14.39 -16.10 5.98
N GLN A 211 13.77 -17.03 5.26
CA GLN A 211 13.14 -16.76 3.96
C GLN A 211 11.97 -15.78 4.07
N ILE A 212 11.16 -15.86 5.13
CA ILE A 212 10.12 -14.85 5.39
C ILE A 212 10.74 -13.48 5.66
N ALA A 213 11.78 -13.44 6.50
CA ALA A 213 12.47 -12.19 6.82
C ALA A 213 13.10 -11.55 5.57
N THR A 214 13.83 -12.32 4.76
CA THR A 214 14.46 -11.83 3.52
C THR A 214 13.42 -11.51 2.45
N GLY A 215 12.36 -12.30 2.31
CA GLY A 215 11.28 -12.02 1.36
C GLY A 215 10.50 -10.74 1.70
N THR A 216 10.41 -10.40 2.99
CA THR A 216 9.85 -9.12 3.44
C THR A 216 10.78 -7.96 3.08
N ASP A 217 12.10 -8.14 3.25
CA ASP A 217 13.12 -7.14 2.91
C ASP A 217 13.22 -6.88 1.39
N ASP A 218 13.16 -7.94 0.58
CA ASP A 218 13.12 -7.86 -0.89
C ASP A 218 11.87 -7.11 -1.38
N ASN A 219 10.71 -7.39 -0.77
CA ASN A 219 9.47 -6.70 -1.09
C ASN A 219 9.51 -5.23 -0.68
N PHE A 220 10.08 -4.91 0.49
CA PHE A 220 10.26 -3.54 0.94
C PHE A 220 11.19 -2.77 0.01
N THR A 221 12.31 -3.37 -0.37
CA THR A 221 13.26 -2.82 -1.35
C THR A 221 12.60 -2.55 -2.69
N ARG A 222 11.79 -3.51 -3.19
CA ARG A 222 11.06 -3.35 -4.45
C ARG A 222 10.05 -2.21 -4.40
N ILE A 223 9.27 -2.14 -3.32
CA ILE A 223 8.27 -1.06 -3.12
C ILE A 223 8.98 0.29 -3.04
N ASN A 224 10.09 0.38 -2.29
CA ASN A 224 10.84 1.61 -2.14
C ASN A 224 11.42 2.10 -3.49
N ASN A 225 11.95 1.18 -4.31
CA ASN A 225 12.43 1.50 -5.65
C ASN A 225 11.30 2.00 -6.58
N GLU A 226 10.10 1.42 -6.50
CA GLU A 226 8.94 1.89 -7.28
C GLU A 226 8.46 3.27 -6.79
N LEU A 227 8.49 3.51 -5.47
CA LEU A 227 8.17 4.84 -4.91
C LEU A 227 9.18 5.91 -5.35
N GLU A 228 10.48 5.59 -5.39
CA GLU A 228 11.49 6.50 -5.94
C GLU A 228 11.24 6.84 -7.42
N LYS A 229 10.89 5.84 -8.25
CA LYS A 229 10.54 6.09 -9.66
C LYS A 229 9.34 7.03 -9.79
N ILE A 230 8.29 6.80 -9.00
CA ILE A 230 7.10 7.65 -8.99
C ILE A 230 7.46 9.07 -8.53
N GLN A 231 8.31 9.20 -7.51
CA GLN A 231 8.80 10.49 -7.03
C GLN A 231 9.53 11.26 -8.14
N ILE A 232 10.43 10.61 -8.88
CA ILE A 232 11.15 11.23 -10.01
C ILE A 232 10.16 11.69 -11.10
N LEU A 233 9.16 10.87 -11.44
CA LEU A 233 8.15 11.24 -12.44
C LEU A 233 7.32 12.45 -12.02
N LEU A 234 6.94 12.52 -10.74
CA LEU A 234 6.20 13.65 -10.19
C LEU A 234 7.03 14.93 -10.21
N ILE A 235 8.31 14.87 -9.82
CA ILE A 235 9.23 16.01 -9.88
C ILE A 235 9.34 16.54 -11.31
N ASN A 236 9.58 15.65 -12.29
CA ASN A 236 9.66 16.05 -13.69
C ASN A 236 8.37 16.70 -14.21
N SER A 237 7.21 16.21 -13.75
CA SER A 237 5.91 16.78 -14.14
C SER A 237 5.70 18.16 -13.52
N ILE A 238 6.09 18.35 -12.26
CA ILE A 238 6.05 19.66 -11.59
C ILE A 238 6.95 20.66 -12.31
N ASP A 239 8.18 20.27 -12.66
CA ASP A 239 9.11 21.12 -13.40
C ASP A 239 8.55 21.54 -14.77
N GLN A 240 7.84 20.64 -15.45
CA GLN A 240 7.20 20.96 -16.71
C GLN A 240 6.04 21.95 -16.52
N LEU A 241 5.18 21.71 -15.53
CA LEU A 241 4.07 22.62 -15.23
C LEU A 241 4.56 24.02 -14.83
N GLN A 242 5.68 24.12 -14.12
CA GLN A 242 6.29 25.40 -13.78
C GLN A 242 6.75 26.17 -15.02
N LYS A 243 7.36 25.48 -16.00
CA LYS A 243 7.76 26.10 -17.27
C LYS A 243 6.56 26.60 -18.07
N ASP A 244 5.50 25.80 -18.12
CA ASP A 244 4.28 26.15 -18.84
C ASP A 244 3.60 27.38 -18.19
N LEU A 245 3.58 27.46 -16.85
CA LEU A 245 3.10 28.63 -16.12
C LEU A 245 3.92 29.89 -16.42
N GLU A 246 5.25 29.79 -16.46
CA GLU A 246 6.11 30.91 -16.85
C GLU A 246 5.86 31.39 -18.29
N GLU A 247 5.58 30.46 -19.20
CA GLU A 247 5.25 30.81 -20.59
C GLU A 247 3.89 31.51 -20.69
N ILE A 248 2.88 31.01 -19.97
CA ILE A 248 1.56 31.62 -19.89
C ILE A 248 1.66 33.04 -19.30
N ASP A 249 2.40 33.24 -18.22
CA ASP A 249 2.60 34.56 -17.60
C ASP A 249 3.23 35.57 -18.59
N LYS A 250 4.22 35.13 -19.37
CA LYS A 250 4.82 35.96 -20.43
C LYS A 250 3.79 36.35 -21.49
N ARG A 251 2.92 35.42 -21.90
CA ARG A 251 1.87 35.67 -22.89
C ARG A 251 0.80 36.62 -22.36
N VAL A 252 0.38 36.47 -21.11
CA VAL A 252 -0.58 37.37 -20.46
C VAL A 252 -0.02 38.79 -20.38
N LYS A 253 1.23 38.96 -19.91
CA LYS A 253 1.90 40.27 -19.87
C LYS A 253 2.02 40.93 -21.24
N ALA A 254 2.27 40.15 -22.29
CA ALA A 254 2.30 40.65 -23.65
C ALA A 254 0.91 41.14 -24.12
N GLN A 255 -0.15 40.40 -23.78
CA GLN A 255 -1.52 40.79 -24.08
C GLN A 255 -1.95 42.04 -23.31
N ASP A 256 -1.62 42.16 -22.03
CA ASP A 256 -1.93 43.35 -21.22
C ASP A 256 -1.34 44.62 -21.85
N LYS A 257 -0.09 44.54 -22.34
CA LYS A 257 0.55 45.65 -23.04
C LYS A 257 -0.16 46.03 -24.34
N ILE A 258 -0.70 45.05 -25.07
CA ILE A 258 -1.49 45.29 -26.29
C ILE A 258 -2.80 45.99 -25.93
N ILE A 259 -3.50 45.51 -24.90
CA ILE A 259 -4.77 46.06 -24.42
C ILE A 259 -4.56 47.51 -23.95
N GLU A 260 -3.51 47.79 -23.17
CA GLU A 260 -3.18 49.13 -22.69
C GLU A 260 -2.93 50.12 -23.85
N ASN A 261 -2.20 49.68 -24.88
CA ASN A 261 -1.97 50.49 -26.07
C ASN A 261 -3.29 50.75 -26.83
N GLN A 262 -4.14 49.73 -26.98
CA GLN A 262 -5.46 49.89 -27.63
C GLN A 262 -6.36 50.87 -26.86
N HIS A 263 -6.43 50.75 -25.53
CA HIS A 263 -7.17 51.69 -24.69
C HIS A 263 -6.65 53.13 -24.83
N THR A 264 -5.33 53.31 -24.89
CA THR A 264 -4.72 54.63 -25.10
C THR A 264 -5.12 55.24 -26.45
N GLN A 265 -5.13 54.44 -27.52
CA GLN A 265 -5.54 54.90 -28.85
C GLN A 265 -7.03 55.24 -28.90
N LEU A 266 -7.89 54.40 -28.31
CA LEU A 266 -9.33 54.68 -28.21
C LEU A 266 -9.61 55.95 -27.41
N GLY A 267 -8.87 56.18 -26.31
CA GLY A 267 -8.97 57.42 -25.54
C GLY A 267 -8.62 58.67 -26.36
N LYS A 268 -7.57 58.59 -27.20
CA LYS A 268 -7.23 59.68 -28.14
C LYS A 268 -8.31 59.90 -29.19
N PHE A 269 -8.87 58.83 -29.75
CA PHE A 269 -9.94 58.92 -30.73
C PHE A 269 -11.19 59.59 -30.14
N ALA A 270 -11.62 59.15 -28.95
CA ALA A 270 -12.75 59.74 -28.23
C ALA A 270 -12.52 61.22 -27.91
N GLN A 271 -11.30 61.60 -27.53
CA GLN A 271 -10.94 63.00 -27.30
C GLN A 271 -11.04 63.85 -28.56
N CYS A 272 -10.49 63.38 -29.70
CA CYS A 272 -10.66 64.04 -30.99
C CYS A 272 -12.13 64.18 -31.38
N GLU A 273 -12.94 63.15 -31.13
CA GLU A 273 -14.36 63.16 -31.44
C GLU A 273 -15.10 64.22 -30.60
N ILE A 274 -14.83 64.31 -29.30
CA ILE A 274 -15.38 65.36 -28.42
C ILE A 274 -14.97 66.76 -28.91
N GLU A 275 -13.72 66.95 -29.32
CA GLU A 275 -13.22 68.22 -29.86
C GLU A 275 -13.94 68.59 -31.17
N LEU A 276 -14.12 67.64 -32.09
CA LEU A 276 -14.90 67.82 -33.32
C LEU A 276 -16.35 68.21 -33.03
N TRP A 277 -17.01 67.53 -32.09
CA TRP A 277 -18.38 67.87 -31.68
C TRP A 277 -18.47 69.29 -31.10
N ARG A 278 -17.48 69.73 -30.28
CA ARG A 278 -17.41 71.10 -29.77
C ARG A 278 -17.20 72.14 -30.87
N GLU A 279 -16.31 71.87 -31.82
CA GLU A 279 -16.07 72.77 -32.96
C GLU A 279 -17.33 72.92 -33.83
N GLN A 280 -18.05 71.82 -34.09
CA GLN A 280 -19.32 71.87 -34.82
C GLN A 280 -20.42 72.62 -34.06
N GLU A 281 -20.50 72.47 -32.73
CA GLU A 281 -21.46 73.21 -31.89
C GLU A 281 -21.18 74.73 -31.92
N VAL A 282 -19.91 75.14 -31.82
CA VAL A 282 -19.50 76.55 -31.98
C VAL A 282 -19.85 77.07 -33.38
N MET A 283 -19.58 76.29 -34.42
CA MET A 283 -19.90 76.67 -35.80
C MET A 283 -21.41 76.82 -36.02
N PHE A 284 -22.23 75.98 -35.39
CA PHE A 284 -23.69 76.05 -35.49
C PHE A 284 -24.24 77.29 -34.77
N VAL A 285 -23.72 77.64 -33.59
CA VAL A 285 -24.12 78.84 -32.83
C VAL A 285 -23.66 80.14 -33.50
N GLU A 286 -22.56 80.12 -34.27
CA GLU A 286 -22.03 81.30 -34.97
C GLU A 286 -22.61 81.53 -36.38
N THR A 287 -23.41 80.60 -36.93
CA THR A 287 -24.08 80.86 -38.21
C THR A 287 -25.16 81.95 -38.07
N PRO A 288 -25.18 82.97 -38.95
CA PRO A 288 -26.13 84.09 -38.85
C PRO A 288 -27.58 83.65 -38.80
N VAL A 289 -27.95 82.59 -39.53
CA VAL A 289 -29.32 82.05 -39.56
C VAL A 289 -29.73 81.43 -38.23
N VAL A 290 -28.83 80.72 -37.54
CA VAL A 290 -29.11 80.12 -36.23
C VAL A 290 -29.12 81.19 -35.14
N LYS A 291 -28.22 82.19 -35.25
CA LYS A 291 -28.20 83.35 -34.36
C LYS A 291 -29.47 84.19 -34.50
N ASP A 292 -29.95 84.40 -35.72
CA ASP A 292 -31.22 85.05 -36.02
C ASP A 292 -32.41 84.23 -35.49
N ILE A 293 -32.40 82.90 -35.64
CA ILE A 293 -33.45 82.02 -35.10
C ILE A 293 -33.44 82.03 -33.56
N LEU A 294 -32.27 81.96 -32.91
CA LEU A 294 -32.15 82.05 -31.45
C LEU A 294 -32.59 83.44 -30.95
N GLN A 295 -32.23 84.52 -31.65
CA GLN A 295 -32.69 85.88 -31.34
C GLN A 295 -34.20 86.05 -31.59
N ILE A 296 -34.78 85.33 -32.57
CA ILE A 296 -36.23 85.25 -32.79
C ILE A 296 -36.91 84.45 -31.66
N ILE A 297 -36.30 83.36 -31.17
CA ILE A 297 -36.84 82.57 -30.06
C ILE A 297 -36.75 83.35 -28.74
N GLU A 298 -35.63 84.03 -28.47
CA GLU A 298 -35.46 84.88 -27.28
C GLU A 298 -36.36 86.12 -27.34
N SER A 299 -36.54 86.75 -28.51
CA SER A 299 -37.51 87.85 -28.67
C SER A 299 -38.97 87.37 -28.56
N LYS A 300 -39.30 86.16 -29.03
CA LYS A 300 -40.63 85.57 -28.84
C LYS A 300 -40.89 85.13 -27.40
N HIS A 301 -39.88 84.63 -26.69
CA HIS A 301 -39.98 84.37 -25.25
C HIS A 301 -40.11 85.66 -24.43
N SER A 302 -39.48 86.76 -24.89
CA SER A 302 -39.66 88.10 -24.31
C SER A 302 -41.07 88.66 -24.60
N VAL A 303 -41.66 88.37 -25.76
CA VAL A 303 -43.02 88.80 -26.13
C VAL A 303 -44.11 87.93 -25.46
N LEU A 304 -43.86 86.65 -25.18
CA LEU A 304 -44.77 85.78 -24.43
C LEU A 304 -44.77 86.07 -22.91
N ILE A 305 -43.73 86.71 -22.38
CA ILE A 305 -43.64 87.08 -20.95
C ILE A 305 -44.15 88.51 -20.65
N VAL A 306 -44.34 89.37 -21.67
CA VAL A 306 -44.74 90.79 -21.47
C VAL A 306 -46.18 91.12 -21.94
N GLY A 307 -46.95 90.13 -22.42
CA GLY A 307 -48.29 90.35 -23.02
C GLY A 307 -49.52 89.80 -22.29
N THR A 308 -49.39 89.18 -21.12
CA THR A 308 -50.54 88.77 -20.27
C THR A 308 -50.39 89.24 -18.83
N TRP A 309 -50.11 90.54 -18.68
CA TRP A 309 -50.39 91.30 -17.45
C TRP A 309 -50.95 92.66 -17.91
N TYR A 310 -52.27 92.73 -18.11
CA TYR A 310 -53.20 93.86 -17.88
C TYR A 310 -54.50 93.65 -18.69
N TRP A 311 -55.57 93.35 -17.96
CA TRP A 311 -56.98 93.10 -18.33
C TRP A 311 -57.37 91.71 -18.84
#